data_AF-A0A124IGF5-F1
#
_entry.id   AF-A0A124IGF5-F1
#
_cell.length_a   1.000
_cell.length_b   1.000
_cell.length_c   1.000
_cell.angle_alpha   90.00
_cell.angle_beta   90.00
_cell.angle_gamma   90.00
#
_symmetry.space_group_name_H-M   'P 1'
#
loop_
_entity.id
_entity.type
_entity.pdbx_description
1 polymer ?
#
loop_
_entity_poly.entity_id
_entity_poly.type
_entity_poly.pdbx_seq_one_letter_code
_entity_poly.pdbx_strand_id
1 'polypeptide(L)'
;MKKVLIVIIAAIFLVVSGCGAPESQLDLDKANIEDLNRGSSKQEGTNSNDNKEGQDQPKPYLEKIEHFFNAKEAQLGDIVGDMTITSIIHLDSDPANFQALINLSGATTISGQYVHYDNHETLGNIVVFVVNEDSLAVLPQLEQDERYIWFSFSNQDEAKEAFGKPGSKGTATIVIDDYQINFAESYDLGNMAKLIEVVEKK
;
A
#
# COMPACT_ATOMS: atom_id res chain seq x y z
N MET A 1 19.65 1.16 -47.68
CA MET A 1 18.77 2.32 -47.98
C MET A 1 17.57 2.24 -47.04
N LYS A 2 17.54 3.11 -46.03
CA LYS A 2 16.50 3.17 -44.99
C LYS A 2 15.21 3.72 -45.59
N LYS A 3 14.09 2.99 -45.46
CA LYS A 3 12.75 3.52 -45.71
C LYS A 3 12.18 3.98 -44.38
N VAL A 4 12.10 5.30 -44.22
CA VAL A 4 11.42 5.96 -43.12
C VAL A 4 9.93 5.94 -43.46
N LEU A 5 9.13 5.23 -42.67
CA LEU A 5 7.68 5.27 -42.75
C LEU A 5 7.19 6.32 -41.76
N ILE A 6 6.77 7.47 -42.29
CA ILE A 6 6.09 8.52 -41.54
C ILE A 6 4.63 8.07 -41.40
N VAL A 7 4.19 7.75 -40.18
CA VAL A 7 2.78 7.55 -39.87
C VAL A 7 2.23 8.85 -39.32
N ILE A 8 1.27 9.41 -40.05
CA ILE A 8 0.57 10.66 -39.75
C ILE A 8 -0.47 10.38 -38.67
N ILE A 9 -0.30 10.98 -37.48
CA ILE A 9 -1.30 11.00 -36.41
C ILE A 9 -2.36 12.03 -36.79
N ALA A 10 -3.58 11.58 -37.08
CA ALA A 10 -4.74 12.44 -37.26
C ALA A 10 -5.62 12.36 -36.00
N ALA A 11 -5.42 13.28 -35.06
CA ALA A 11 -6.37 13.54 -33.99
C ALA A 11 -7.33 14.64 -34.47
N ILE A 12 -8.56 14.26 -34.78
CA ILE A 12 -9.65 15.19 -35.06
C ILE A 12 -10.32 15.51 -33.71
N PHE A 13 -10.00 16.69 -33.15
CA PHE A 13 -10.80 17.32 -32.10
C PHE A 13 -11.68 18.38 -32.76
N LEU A 14 -12.99 18.13 -32.79
CA LEU A 14 -14.00 19.17 -32.99
C LEU A 14 -14.38 19.74 -31.63
N VAL A 15 -14.58 21.06 -31.61
CA VAL A 15 -14.50 21.93 -30.44
C VAL A 15 -15.87 22.60 -30.19
N VAL A 16 -16.19 22.75 -28.89
CA VAL A 16 -17.14 23.66 -28.17
C VAL A 16 -18.67 23.56 -28.39
N SER A 17 -19.43 23.29 -27.31
CA SER A 17 -20.06 24.34 -26.44
C SER A 17 -21.24 23.81 -25.61
N GLY A 18 -21.23 24.12 -24.31
CA GLY A 18 -22.36 23.97 -23.37
C GLY A 18 -21.85 23.65 -21.96
N CYS A 19 -21.26 24.60 -21.24
CA CYS A 19 -21.92 25.50 -20.27
C CYS A 19 -22.44 24.76 -19.02
N GLY A 20 -21.78 24.98 -17.88
CA GLY A 20 -22.28 24.65 -16.54
C GLY A 20 -21.32 23.83 -15.66
N ALA A 21 -20.34 24.49 -15.04
CA ALA A 21 -19.71 23.99 -13.81
C ALA A 21 -20.48 24.53 -12.59
N PRO A 22 -20.52 23.76 -11.49
CA PRO A 22 -20.03 24.29 -10.23
C PRO A 22 -19.04 23.28 -9.61
N GLU A 23 -17.76 23.63 -9.41
CA GLU A 23 -17.25 24.25 -8.18
C GLU A 23 -18.00 23.81 -6.92
N SER A 24 -17.45 22.79 -6.24
CA SER A 24 -17.64 22.62 -4.80
C SER A 24 -16.27 22.73 -4.13
N GLN A 25 -15.93 23.97 -3.76
CA GLN A 25 -14.97 24.27 -2.71
C GLN A 25 -15.63 23.88 -1.39
N LEU A 26 -15.05 22.94 -0.65
CA LEU A 26 -15.40 22.70 0.73
C LEU A 26 -14.57 23.65 1.60
N ASP A 27 -15.20 24.73 2.03
CA ASP A 27 -14.80 25.56 3.16
C ASP A 27 -14.70 24.69 4.42
N LEU A 28 -13.50 24.51 4.94
CA LEU A 28 -13.30 24.09 6.33
C LEU A 28 -12.90 25.31 7.13
N ASP A 29 -13.94 25.93 7.69
CA ASP A 29 -13.84 27.01 8.65
C ASP A 29 -13.20 26.56 9.96
N LYS A 30 -12.52 27.53 10.55
CA LYS A 30 -11.69 27.47 11.74
C LYS A 30 -12.51 27.30 13.02
N ALA A 31 -12.11 26.35 13.86
CA ALA A 31 -12.37 26.34 15.30
C ALA A 31 -11.10 25.78 15.97
N ASN A 32 -10.15 26.59 16.45
CA ASN A 32 -10.18 27.38 17.69
C ASN A 32 -10.45 26.53 18.94
N ILE A 33 -9.40 25.89 19.48
CA ILE A 33 -9.29 25.52 20.90
C ILE A 33 -7.87 25.90 21.36
N GLU A 34 -7.71 27.16 21.72
CA GLU A 34 -6.81 27.56 22.81
C GLU A 34 -7.66 27.68 24.09
N ASP A 35 -7.01 27.59 25.25
CA ASP A 35 -7.55 27.69 26.63
C ASP A 35 -8.10 26.43 27.28
N LEU A 36 -7.18 25.59 27.79
CA LEU A 36 -7.23 25.20 29.21
C LEU A 36 -5.82 25.22 29.80
N ASN A 37 -5.49 26.36 30.38
CA ASN A 37 -4.32 26.58 31.19
C ASN A 37 -4.70 26.43 32.68
N ARG A 38 -3.69 26.09 33.51
CA ARG A 38 -3.54 26.51 34.91
C ARG A 38 -3.96 25.53 36.04
N GLY A 39 -3.01 24.67 36.39
CA GLY A 39 -2.27 24.80 37.66
C GLY A 39 -2.70 23.94 38.85
N SER A 40 -1.76 23.17 39.41
CA SER A 40 -1.38 23.28 40.83
C SER A 40 -0.06 22.54 41.10
N SER A 41 0.70 23.02 42.09
CA SER A 41 2.05 22.63 42.46
C SER A 41 2.13 22.05 43.88
N LYS A 42 3.33 21.53 44.24
CA LYS A 42 3.93 21.14 45.55
C LYS A 42 3.93 19.63 45.86
N GLN A 43 5.13 18.99 45.83
CA GLN A 43 6.11 18.72 46.94
C GLN A 43 5.57 17.66 47.93
N GLU A 44 6.26 16.60 48.37
CA GLU A 44 7.63 16.48 48.95
C GLU A 44 7.91 15.00 49.34
N GLY A 45 9.19 14.55 49.36
CA GLY A 45 9.73 13.41 50.16
C GLY A 45 9.40 11.96 49.73
N THR A 46 10.25 10.93 49.74
CA THR A 46 11.49 10.63 50.48
C THR A 46 12.19 9.39 49.87
N ASN A 47 13.50 9.30 50.06
CA ASN A 47 14.42 8.18 49.76
C ASN A 47 13.94 6.76 50.13
N SER A 48 14.39 5.75 49.36
CA SER A 48 15.20 4.61 49.85
C SER A 48 15.78 3.78 48.69
N ASN A 49 17.08 3.47 48.81
CA ASN A 49 17.85 2.53 48.00
C ASN A 49 17.28 1.10 48.11
N ASP A 50 17.36 0.33 47.02
CA ASP A 50 17.97 -1.00 47.04
C ASP A 50 18.23 -1.49 45.60
N ASN A 51 19.51 -1.67 45.27
CA ASN A 51 19.97 -2.38 44.09
C ASN A 51 19.75 -3.89 44.29
N LYS A 52 19.05 -4.57 43.36
CA LYS A 52 19.48 -5.89 42.85
C LYS A 52 19.10 -6.05 41.39
N GLU A 53 20.14 -6.29 40.61
CA GLU A 53 20.13 -6.69 39.21
C GLU A 53 19.35 -7.99 38.99
N GLY A 54 18.66 -8.01 37.87
CA GLY A 54 17.92 -9.12 37.32
C GLY A 54 17.22 -8.59 36.07
N GLN A 55 18.00 -8.21 35.06
CA GLN A 55 17.49 -7.74 33.77
C GLN A 55 16.76 -8.88 33.06
N ASP A 56 15.49 -9.07 33.40
CA ASP A 56 14.52 -9.66 32.49
C ASP A 56 14.12 -8.53 31.54
N GLN A 57 14.91 -8.35 30.46
CA GLN A 57 14.53 -7.44 29.38
C GLN A 57 13.20 -7.96 28.84
N PRO A 58 12.07 -7.22 28.96
CA PRO A 58 10.86 -7.66 28.29
C PRO A 58 11.18 -7.74 26.81
N LYS A 59 10.95 -8.93 26.21
CA LYS A 59 10.90 -9.10 24.76
C LYS A 59 10.11 -7.91 24.20
N PRO A 60 10.62 -7.21 23.16
CA PRO A 60 9.87 -6.10 22.58
C PRO A 60 8.51 -6.66 22.17
N TYR A 61 7.46 -6.19 22.83
CA TYR A 61 6.10 -6.45 22.39
C TYR A 61 6.04 -5.82 21.01
N LEU A 62 5.84 -6.66 19.98
CA LEU A 62 5.67 -6.20 18.62
C LEU A 62 4.44 -5.29 18.64
N GLU A 63 4.67 -3.99 18.47
CA GLU A 63 3.60 -3.02 18.43
C GLU A 63 2.79 -3.28 17.16
N LYS A 64 1.48 -3.49 17.33
CA LYS A 64 0.57 -3.56 16.20
C LYS A 64 0.30 -2.13 15.75
N ILE A 65 0.89 -1.76 14.63
CA ILE A 65 0.62 -0.50 13.93
C ILE A 65 -0.70 -0.67 13.16
N GLU A 66 -1.41 0.44 12.93
CA GLU A 66 -2.50 0.48 11.96
C GLU A 66 -2.03 -0.01 10.57
N HIS A 67 -2.94 -0.17 9.62
CA HIS A 67 -2.58 -0.62 8.27
C HIS A 67 -1.76 0.43 7.50
N PHE A 68 -1.81 1.70 7.91
CA PHE A 68 -0.92 2.75 7.44
C PHE A 68 0.34 2.84 8.28
N PHE A 69 1.49 3.02 7.63
CA PHE A 69 2.76 3.22 8.32
C PHE A 69 3.73 4.11 7.54
N ASN A 70 4.61 4.78 8.28
CA ASN A 70 5.71 5.55 7.72
C ASN A 70 6.96 4.66 7.55
N ALA A 71 7.32 4.33 6.31
CA ALA A 71 8.50 3.49 6.06
C ALA A 71 9.84 4.11 6.50
N LYS A 72 9.92 5.41 6.79
CA LYS A 72 11.13 6.04 7.37
C LYS A 72 11.31 5.73 8.87
N GLU A 73 10.24 5.34 9.54
CA GLU A 73 10.19 5.11 10.99
C GLU A 73 10.02 3.63 11.34
N ALA A 74 9.47 2.85 10.41
CA ALA A 74 9.26 1.42 10.56
C ALA A 74 10.57 0.63 10.68
N GLN A 75 10.46 -0.50 11.38
CA GLN A 75 11.57 -1.38 11.72
C GLN A 75 11.27 -2.83 11.29
N LEU A 76 12.33 -3.61 11.14
CA LEU A 76 12.18 -5.06 10.90
C LEU A 76 11.50 -5.70 12.11
N GLY A 77 10.45 -6.47 11.84
CA GLY A 77 9.63 -7.13 12.86
C GLY A 77 8.37 -6.36 13.25
N ASP A 78 8.20 -5.10 12.83
CA ASP A 78 6.96 -4.36 13.08
C ASP A 78 5.77 -5.08 12.44
N ILE A 79 4.62 -5.03 13.12
CA ILE A 79 3.37 -5.60 12.63
C ILE A 79 2.51 -4.46 12.09
N VAL A 80 2.19 -4.51 10.80
CA VAL A 80 1.31 -3.58 10.10
C VAL A 80 0.09 -4.36 9.64
N GLY A 81 -1.09 -4.01 10.16
CA GLY A 81 -2.29 -4.82 9.96
C GLY A 81 -2.10 -6.24 10.54
N ASP A 82 -2.15 -7.26 9.67
CA ASP A 82 -1.92 -8.66 10.05
C ASP A 82 -0.58 -9.21 9.51
N MET A 83 0.28 -8.34 8.98
CA MET A 83 1.55 -8.71 8.36
C MET A 83 2.74 -8.15 9.14
N THR A 84 3.85 -8.87 9.12
CA THR A 84 5.12 -8.48 9.75
C THR A 84 6.11 -7.98 8.70
N ILE A 85 6.75 -6.85 8.94
CA ILE A 85 7.82 -6.34 8.07
C ILE A 85 9.05 -7.25 8.17
N THR A 86 9.47 -7.81 7.05
CA THR A 86 10.64 -8.71 6.96
C THR A 86 11.82 -8.08 6.22
N SER A 87 11.58 -7.02 5.45
CA SER A 87 12.64 -6.29 4.75
C SER A 87 12.22 -4.85 4.46
N ILE A 88 13.16 -3.93 4.64
CA ILE A 88 13.04 -2.52 4.26
C ILE A 88 14.29 -2.17 3.45
N ILE A 89 14.10 -1.76 2.19
CA ILE A 89 15.17 -1.26 1.33
C ILE A 89 14.80 0.15 0.88
N HIS A 90 15.54 1.15 1.36
CA HIS A 90 15.45 2.51 0.83
C HIS A 90 16.23 2.59 -0.47
N LEU A 91 15.56 2.97 -1.55
CA LEU A 91 16.14 2.98 -2.90
C LEU A 91 16.85 4.31 -3.21
N ASP A 92 16.45 5.39 -2.55
CA ASP A 92 17.03 6.71 -2.73
C ASP A 92 17.78 7.22 -1.51
N SER A 93 18.80 8.04 -1.76
CA SER A 93 19.51 8.82 -0.74
C SER A 93 18.93 10.22 -0.56
N ASP A 94 18.04 10.66 -1.46
CA ASP A 94 17.42 11.99 -1.40
C ASP A 94 16.12 11.93 -0.59
N PRO A 95 16.02 12.64 0.55
CA PRO A 95 14.79 12.68 1.33
C PRO A 95 13.59 13.31 0.61
N ALA A 96 13.82 14.07 -0.48
CA ALA A 96 12.76 14.69 -1.29
C ALA A 96 12.04 13.69 -2.22
N ASN A 97 12.73 12.63 -2.65
CA ASN A 97 12.18 11.57 -3.51
C ASN A 97 12.23 10.26 -2.74
N PHE A 98 11.34 10.11 -1.75
CA PHE A 98 11.33 8.89 -0.96
C PHE A 98 10.95 7.70 -1.84
N GLN A 99 11.84 6.71 -1.92
CA GLN A 99 11.60 5.44 -2.62
C GLN A 99 11.96 4.27 -1.70
N ALA A 100 11.10 3.26 -1.67
CA ALA A 100 11.30 2.09 -0.83
C ALA A 100 10.71 0.81 -1.43
N LEU A 101 11.39 -0.30 -1.15
CA LEU A 101 10.87 -1.66 -1.33
C LEU A 101 10.67 -2.27 0.07
N ILE A 102 9.43 -2.63 0.38
CA ILE A 102 9.08 -3.24 1.67
C ILE A 102 8.55 -4.64 1.42
N ASN A 103 9.09 -5.64 2.10
CA ASN A 103 8.55 -6.99 2.11
C ASN A 103 7.88 -7.28 3.44
N LEU A 104 6.68 -7.85 3.40
CA LEU A 104 5.89 -8.23 4.55
C LEU A 104 5.46 -9.70 4.44
N SER A 105 5.46 -10.40 5.57
CA SER A 105 4.99 -11.79 5.67
C SER A 105 3.83 -11.89 6.65
N GLY A 106 2.84 -12.71 6.35
CA GLY A 106 1.63 -12.89 7.12
C GLY A 106 0.43 -13.03 6.20
N ALA A 107 -0.38 -14.05 6.43
CA ALA A 107 -1.56 -14.28 5.63
C ALA A 107 -2.67 -13.26 5.96
N THR A 108 -3.24 -12.63 4.94
CA THR A 108 -4.43 -11.78 5.09
C THR A 108 -5.47 -12.10 4.03
N THR A 109 -6.74 -11.87 4.38
CA THR A 109 -7.88 -12.10 3.47
C THR A 109 -8.35 -10.75 2.93
N ILE A 110 -8.38 -10.62 1.61
CA ILE A 110 -8.80 -9.39 0.93
C ILE A 110 -9.77 -9.69 -0.21
N SER A 111 -10.58 -8.70 -0.54
CA SER A 111 -11.54 -8.72 -1.64
C SER A 111 -11.16 -7.67 -2.69
N GLY A 112 -11.47 -7.98 -3.94
CA GLY A 112 -11.07 -7.13 -5.05
C GLY A 112 -11.54 -7.60 -6.39
N GLN A 113 -11.07 -6.91 -7.43
CA GLN A 113 -11.26 -7.28 -8.83
C GLN A 113 -10.00 -7.95 -9.35
N TYR A 114 -10.15 -9.02 -10.11
CA TYR A 114 -9.04 -9.65 -10.83
C TYR A 114 -9.16 -9.41 -12.33
N VAL A 115 -8.01 -9.33 -13.00
CA VAL A 115 -7.92 -9.31 -14.47
C VAL A 115 -6.78 -10.22 -14.89
N HIS A 116 -7.08 -11.23 -15.71
CA HIS A 116 -6.08 -12.05 -16.38
C HIS A 116 -5.83 -11.47 -17.78
N TYR A 117 -4.73 -10.75 -17.95
CA TYR A 117 -4.35 -10.21 -19.25
C TYR A 117 -3.88 -11.31 -20.20
N ASP A 118 -4.24 -11.19 -21.48
CA ASP A 118 -3.80 -12.12 -22.53
C ASP A 118 -2.47 -11.70 -23.16
N ASN A 119 -2.40 -10.46 -23.63
CA ASN A 119 -1.21 -9.90 -24.26
C ASN A 119 -1.16 -8.38 -24.06
N HIS A 120 -1.07 -7.93 -22.80
CA HIS A 120 -0.92 -6.52 -22.50
C HIS A 120 0.46 -6.04 -22.95
N GLU A 121 0.55 -4.88 -23.61
CA GLU A 121 1.81 -4.40 -24.21
C GLU A 121 2.97 -4.30 -23.20
N THR A 122 2.65 -3.91 -21.96
CA THR A 122 3.63 -3.75 -20.88
C THR A 122 3.68 -4.92 -19.90
N LEU A 123 2.53 -5.54 -19.61
CA LEU A 123 2.38 -6.54 -18.55
C LEU A 123 2.37 -7.97 -19.08
N GLY A 124 2.25 -8.14 -20.40
CA GLY A 124 2.17 -9.44 -21.06
C GLY A 124 0.94 -10.24 -20.63
N ASN A 125 1.17 -11.52 -20.33
CA ASN A 125 0.18 -12.47 -19.87
C ASN A 125 0.36 -12.67 -18.35
N ILE A 126 -0.36 -11.88 -17.55
CA ILE A 126 -0.32 -11.95 -16.09
C ILE A 126 -1.72 -11.77 -15.50
N VAL A 127 -1.89 -12.25 -14.28
CA VAL A 127 -3.04 -11.89 -13.45
C VAL A 127 -2.64 -10.76 -12.51
N VAL A 128 -3.46 -9.72 -12.49
CA VAL A 128 -3.40 -8.62 -11.51
C VAL A 128 -4.64 -8.62 -10.64
N PHE A 129 -4.50 -8.06 -9.45
CA PHE A 129 -5.56 -7.89 -8.48
C PHE A 129 -5.64 -6.44 -8.02
N VAL A 130 -6.85 -5.93 -8.00
CA VAL A 130 -7.20 -4.55 -7.65
C VAL A 130 -8.01 -4.61 -6.36
N VAL A 131 -7.50 -3.99 -5.31
CA VAL A 131 -8.05 -4.12 -3.96
C VAL A 131 -9.29 -3.22 -3.80
N ASN A 132 -10.36 -3.74 -3.22
CA ASN A 132 -11.55 -2.94 -2.90
C ASN A 132 -11.36 -2.14 -1.61
N GLU A 133 -12.16 -1.09 -1.43
CA GLU A 133 -12.09 -0.14 -0.30
C GLU A 133 -12.08 -0.83 1.08
N ASP A 134 -12.99 -1.78 1.32
CA ASP A 134 -13.04 -2.53 2.59
C ASP A 134 -11.74 -3.27 2.91
N SER A 135 -11.00 -3.69 1.88
CA SER A 135 -9.73 -4.42 2.01
C SER A 135 -8.51 -3.50 2.11
N LEU A 136 -8.64 -2.22 1.74
CA LEU A 136 -7.60 -1.23 1.99
C LEU A 136 -7.39 -1.00 3.49
N ALA A 137 -8.45 -1.17 4.30
CA ALA A 137 -8.38 -1.00 5.76
C ALA A 137 -7.55 -2.07 6.49
N VAL A 138 -7.14 -3.15 5.82
CA VAL A 138 -6.38 -4.26 6.42
C VAL A 138 -5.04 -4.52 5.74
N LEU A 139 -4.88 -4.06 4.50
CA LEU A 139 -3.67 -4.28 3.73
C LEU A 139 -2.63 -3.20 4.09
N PRO A 140 -1.37 -3.57 4.40
CA PRO A 140 -0.31 -2.60 4.67
C PRO A 140 -0.17 -1.57 3.55
N GLN A 141 -0.14 -0.29 3.93
CA GLN A 141 0.01 0.85 3.03
C GLN A 141 0.97 1.89 3.62
N LEU A 142 1.78 2.50 2.75
CA LEU A 142 2.62 3.61 3.16
C LEU A 142 1.81 4.88 3.27
N GLU A 143 2.04 5.68 4.32
CA GLU A 143 1.41 6.99 4.48
C GLU A 143 1.66 7.93 3.29
N GLN A 144 2.81 7.78 2.61
CA GLN A 144 3.18 8.59 1.47
C GLN A 144 2.67 8.04 0.13
N ASP A 145 2.05 6.86 0.11
CA ASP A 145 1.59 6.20 -1.11
C ASP A 145 0.12 6.49 -1.37
N GLU A 146 -0.13 7.55 -2.15
CA GLU A 146 -1.47 7.95 -2.62
C GLU A 146 -1.91 7.21 -3.90
N ARG A 147 -1.12 6.23 -4.38
CA ARG A 147 -1.45 5.51 -5.62
C ARG A 147 -2.64 4.58 -5.40
N TYR A 148 -3.33 4.31 -6.50
CA TYR A 148 -4.36 3.27 -6.51
C TYR A 148 -3.73 1.90 -6.24
N ILE A 149 -4.24 1.15 -5.25
CA ILE A 149 -3.62 -0.10 -4.82
C ILE A 149 -4.05 -1.26 -5.72
N TRP A 150 -3.06 -1.78 -6.44
CA TRP A 150 -3.14 -3.01 -7.20
C TRP A 150 -1.83 -3.76 -7.07
N PHE A 151 -1.86 -5.07 -7.28
CA PHE A 151 -0.66 -5.90 -7.29
C PHE A 151 -0.73 -6.99 -8.35
N SER A 152 0.44 -7.48 -8.73
CA SER A 152 0.58 -8.72 -9.49
C SER A 152 0.91 -9.88 -8.56
N PHE A 153 0.55 -11.10 -8.95
CA PHE A 153 0.92 -12.27 -8.16
C PHE A 153 2.39 -12.64 -8.39
N SER A 154 3.13 -12.94 -7.31
CA SER A 154 4.51 -13.46 -7.42
C SER A 154 4.54 -14.90 -7.93
N ASN A 155 3.47 -15.66 -7.68
CA ASN A 155 3.22 -17.01 -8.16
C ASN A 155 2.17 -16.99 -9.30
N GLN A 156 2.59 -16.45 -10.45
CA GLN A 156 1.71 -16.22 -11.61
C GLN A 156 1.06 -17.49 -12.15
N ASP A 157 1.72 -18.64 -12.11
CA ASP A 157 1.17 -19.87 -12.69
C ASP A 157 -0.04 -20.36 -11.88
N GLU A 158 0.06 -20.35 -10.55
CA GLU A 158 -1.03 -20.67 -9.63
C GLU A 158 -2.17 -19.66 -9.74
N ALA A 159 -1.86 -18.37 -9.88
CA ALA A 159 -2.87 -17.34 -10.10
C ALA A 159 -3.61 -17.55 -11.43
N LYS A 160 -2.90 -17.86 -12.51
CA LYS A 160 -3.52 -18.13 -13.82
C LYS A 160 -4.42 -19.35 -13.76
N GLU A 161 -4.00 -20.41 -13.08
CA GLU A 161 -4.85 -21.60 -12.87
C GLU A 161 -6.14 -21.24 -12.12
N ALA A 162 -6.04 -20.46 -11.04
CA ALA A 162 -7.17 -20.09 -10.20
C ALA A 162 -8.16 -19.12 -10.89
N PHE A 163 -7.64 -18.14 -11.65
CA PHE A 163 -8.43 -17.08 -12.28
C PHE A 163 -8.88 -17.42 -13.71
N GLY A 164 -8.45 -18.56 -14.26
CA GLY A 164 -8.95 -19.13 -15.49
C GLY A 164 -8.22 -18.63 -16.73
N LYS A 165 -8.84 -18.73 -17.91
CA LYS A 165 -8.20 -18.40 -19.18
C LYS A 165 -7.86 -16.90 -19.32
N PRO A 166 -6.87 -16.53 -20.15
CA PRO A 166 -6.61 -15.14 -20.46
C PRO A 166 -7.84 -14.40 -21.00
N GLY A 167 -7.96 -13.12 -20.63
CA GLY A 167 -9.12 -12.27 -20.85
C GLY A 167 -10.23 -12.42 -19.79
N SER A 168 -10.07 -13.32 -18.81
CA SER A 168 -11.00 -13.41 -17.69
C SER A 168 -10.88 -12.20 -16.77
N LYS A 169 -12.01 -11.78 -16.22
CA LYS A 169 -12.10 -10.72 -15.21
C LYS A 169 -13.32 -10.97 -14.33
N GLY A 170 -13.28 -10.47 -13.11
CA GLY A 170 -14.36 -10.66 -12.16
C GLY A 170 -13.98 -10.12 -10.79
N THR A 171 -14.74 -10.51 -9.77
CA THR A 171 -14.44 -10.18 -8.38
C THR A 171 -14.06 -11.44 -7.63
N ALA A 172 -13.15 -11.33 -6.67
CA ALA A 172 -12.80 -12.45 -5.81
C ALA A 172 -12.42 -12.00 -4.40
N THR A 173 -12.59 -12.93 -3.48
CA THR A 173 -12.03 -12.89 -2.13
C THR A 173 -10.89 -13.90 -2.09
N ILE A 174 -9.71 -13.47 -1.67
CA ILE A 174 -8.48 -14.27 -1.70
C ILE A 174 -7.72 -14.16 -0.38
N VAL A 175 -6.94 -15.19 -0.10
CA VAL A 175 -5.89 -15.14 0.92
C VAL A 175 -4.57 -14.89 0.22
N ILE A 176 -3.84 -13.88 0.67
CA ILE A 176 -2.49 -13.57 0.19
C ILE A 176 -1.47 -13.65 1.32
N ASP A 177 -0.21 -13.86 0.95
CA ASP A 177 0.97 -13.78 1.82
C ASP A 177 2.13 -13.14 1.03
N ASP A 178 3.30 -13.01 1.63
CA ASP A 178 4.53 -12.50 1.01
C ASP A 178 4.27 -11.20 0.21
N TYR A 179 3.64 -10.21 0.86
CA TYR A 179 3.24 -8.94 0.23
C TYR A 179 4.44 -8.00 0.11
N GLN A 180 4.59 -7.40 -1.06
CA GLN A 180 5.66 -6.46 -1.38
C GLN A 180 5.07 -5.13 -1.81
N ILE A 181 5.42 -4.07 -1.08
CA ILE A 181 5.13 -2.69 -1.48
C ILE A 181 6.33 -2.19 -2.28
N ASN A 182 6.08 -1.82 -3.54
CA ASN A 182 7.07 -1.19 -4.40
C ASN A 182 6.73 0.28 -4.59
N PHE A 183 7.36 1.14 -3.80
CA PHE A 183 7.20 2.58 -3.86
C PHE A 183 8.42 3.20 -4.53
N ALA A 184 8.41 3.20 -5.87
CA ALA A 184 9.45 3.77 -6.70
C ALA A 184 8.83 4.67 -7.78
N GLU A 185 9.60 5.64 -8.30
CA GLU A 185 9.12 6.59 -9.33
C GLU A 185 8.76 5.91 -10.66
N SER A 186 9.32 4.73 -10.92
CA SER A 186 8.93 3.91 -12.07
C SER A 186 7.63 3.18 -11.75
N TYR A 187 6.51 3.80 -12.15
CA TYR A 187 5.14 3.27 -12.05
C TYR A 187 4.93 1.90 -12.74
N ASP A 188 5.92 1.39 -13.47
CA ASP A 188 5.85 0.11 -14.18
C ASP A 188 5.92 -1.09 -13.22
N LEU A 189 6.39 -0.89 -11.99
CA LEU A 189 6.44 -1.93 -10.96
C LEU A 189 5.37 -1.69 -9.90
N GLY A 190 4.22 -2.34 -10.07
CA GLY A 190 3.18 -2.41 -9.04
C GLY A 190 3.62 -3.23 -7.83
N ASN A 191 2.78 -3.27 -6.80
CA ASN A 191 2.98 -4.15 -5.66
C ASN A 191 2.93 -5.63 -6.09
N MET A 192 3.42 -6.52 -5.24
CA MET A 192 3.35 -7.96 -5.48
C MET A 192 2.79 -8.70 -4.27
N ALA A 193 2.09 -9.80 -4.50
CA ALA A 193 1.65 -10.68 -3.41
C ALA A 193 1.68 -12.13 -3.87
N LYS A 194 1.85 -13.07 -2.94
CA LYS A 194 1.67 -14.49 -3.23
C LYS A 194 0.23 -14.89 -2.99
N LEU A 195 -0.40 -15.51 -3.99
CA LEU A 195 -1.71 -16.15 -3.83
C LEU A 195 -1.57 -17.40 -2.97
N ILE A 196 -2.32 -17.47 -1.88
CA ILE A 196 -2.45 -18.67 -1.05
C ILE A 196 -3.72 -19.44 -1.41
N GLU A 197 -4.85 -18.74 -1.51
CA GLU A 197 -6.16 -19.36 -1.73
C GLU A 197 -7.14 -18.39 -2.41
N VAL A 198 -8.05 -18.93 -3.22
CA VAL A 198 -9.26 -18.21 -3.66
C VAL A 198 -10.44 -18.70 -2.84
N VAL A 199 -10.94 -17.85 -1.95
CA VAL A 199 -12.07 -18.14 -1.05
C VAL A 199 -13.39 -18.07 -1.79
N GLU A 200 -13.57 -17.03 -2.62
CA GLU A 200 -14.76 -16.82 -3.42
C GLU A 200 -14.37 -16.16 -4.75
N LYS A 201 -15.03 -16.54 -5.87
CA LYS A 201 -14.84 -15.94 -7.19
C LYS A 201 -16.16 -15.81 -7.93
N LYS A 202 -16.41 -14.64 -8.53
CA LYS A 202 -17.60 -14.31 -9.33
C LYS A 202 -17.21 -13.79 -10.70
#